data_AF-A0A1W1WXC0-F1
#
_entry.id   AF-A0A1W1WXC0-F1
#
_cell.length_a   1.000
_cell.length_b   1.000
_cell.length_c   1.000
_cell.angle_alpha   90.00
_cell.angle_beta   90.00
_cell.angle_gamma   90.00
#
_symmetry.space_group_name_H-M   'P 1'
#
loop_
_entity.id
_entity.type
_entity.pdbx_description
1 polymer ?
#
loop_
_entity_poly.entity_id
_entity_poly.type
_entity_poly.pdbx_seq_one_letter_code
_entity_poly.pdbx_strand_id
1 'polypeptide(L)'
;MKRIIELQGGPDHRLVRQLATLAAESATLCSIVSFAPQTLVARAGWGASVNVLIVQDENSYLLRGGRLSMLREMSDMLLETGRPAFFVPRRTIPLNEWAAEEAARFLIALPPVLLASDTLVRMRDVAQPMHGEMIDLISPVQQRALA
;
A
#
# COMPACT_ATOMS: atom_id res chain seq x y z
N MET A 1 15.73 -9.76 -11.94
CA MET A 1 14.64 -9.00 -11.28
C MET A 1 15.23 -7.70 -10.77
N LYS A 2 14.56 -6.56 -10.95
CA LYS A 2 15.03 -5.25 -10.46
C LYS A 2 15.18 -5.27 -8.93
N ARG A 3 16.16 -4.56 -8.39
CA ARG A 3 16.51 -4.59 -6.95
C ARG A 3 15.39 -3.94 -6.13
N ILE A 4 14.96 -4.60 -5.05
CA ILE A 4 14.01 -4.03 -4.10
C ILE A 4 14.78 -3.42 -2.93
N ILE A 5 14.53 -2.14 -2.65
CA ILE A 5 15.14 -1.39 -1.55
C ILE A 5 14.06 -1.11 -0.52
N GLU A 6 14.22 -1.67 0.67
CA GLU A 6 13.27 -1.45 1.75
C GLU A 6 13.54 -0.13 2.48
N LEU A 7 12.51 0.71 2.54
CA LEU A 7 12.55 1.98 3.26
C LEU A 7 12.57 1.70 4.76
N GLN A 8 13.65 2.13 5.41
CA GLN A 8 13.84 1.92 6.84
C GLN A 8 12.84 2.75 7.64
N GLY A 9 12.27 2.14 8.68
CA GLY A 9 11.33 2.79 9.58
C GLY A 9 11.88 4.08 10.20
N GLY A 10 11.00 5.01 10.51
CA GLY A 10 11.35 6.30 11.09
C GLY A 10 10.09 7.13 11.37
N PRO A 11 10.25 8.40 11.76
CA PRO A 11 9.11 9.30 11.94
C PRO A 11 8.30 9.43 10.64
N ASP A 12 6.96 9.39 10.73
CA ASP A 12 6.06 9.42 9.55
C ASP A 12 6.39 10.54 8.58
N HIS A 13 6.57 11.76 9.07
CA HIS A 13 6.87 12.92 8.23
C HIS A 13 8.14 12.73 7.38
N ARG A 14 9.13 11.98 7.88
CA ARG A 14 10.37 11.68 7.14
C ARG A 14 10.09 10.65 6.05
N LEU A 15 9.34 9.60 6.39
CA LEU A 15 8.97 8.56 5.43
C LEU A 15 8.08 9.11 4.32
N VAL A 16 7.08 9.94 4.65
CA VAL A 16 6.20 10.61 3.68
C VAL A 16 7.02 11.48 2.73
N ARG A 17 7.98 12.26 3.25
CA ARG A 17 8.89 13.05 2.40
C ARG A 17 9.76 12.19 1.50
N GLN A 18 10.33 11.09 2.01
CA GLN A 18 11.12 10.17 1.20
C GLN A 18 10.30 9.55 0.08
N LEU A 19 9.09 9.08 0.39
CA LEU A 19 8.15 8.55 -0.59
C LEU A 19 7.76 9.60 -1.62
N ALA A 20 7.56 10.84 -1.20
CA ALA A 20 7.27 11.95 -2.11
C ALA A 20 8.40 12.22 -3.08
N THR A 21 9.64 12.29 -2.58
CA THR A 21 10.81 12.46 -3.42
C THR A 21 10.93 11.33 -4.43
N LEU A 22 10.87 10.08 -3.96
CA LEU A 22 10.97 8.90 -4.82
C LEU A 22 9.83 8.84 -5.85
N ALA A 23 8.59 9.15 -5.45
CA ALA A 23 7.44 9.15 -6.35
C ALA A 23 7.57 10.22 -7.44
N ALA A 24 8.17 11.38 -7.15
CA ALA A 24 8.34 12.48 -8.09
C ALA A 24 9.54 12.30 -9.06
N GLU A 25 10.44 11.36 -8.79
CA GLU A 25 11.62 11.13 -9.63
C GLU A 25 11.27 10.82 -11.09
N SER A 26 12.14 11.24 -12.01
CA SER A 26 11.93 11.02 -13.45
C SER A 26 11.96 9.54 -13.85
N ALA A 27 12.71 8.74 -13.09
CA ALA A 27 12.82 7.30 -13.27
C ALA A 27 11.60 6.52 -12.73
N THR A 28 10.67 7.20 -12.04
CA THR A 28 9.49 6.55 -11.48
C THR A 28 8.47 6.24 -12.57
N LEU A 29 8.19 4.96 -12.71
CA LEU A 29 7.21 4.40 -13.63
C LEU A 29 5.81 4.47 -13.02
N CYS A 30 5.68 4.04 -11.76
CA CYS A 30 4.44 4.17 -11.01
C CYS A 30 4.63 4.02 -9.51
N SER A 31 3.60 4.42 -8.76
CA SER A 31 3.45 4.14 -7.33
C SER A 31 2.29 3.18 -7.11
N ILE A 32 2.42 2.19 -6.24
CA ILE A 32 1.33 1.28 -5.85
C ILE A 32 1.14 1.40 -4.35
N VAL A 33 -0.08 1.73 -3.94
CA VAL A 33 -0.47 1.89 -2.54
C VAL A 33 -1.50 0.83 -2.18
N SER A 34 -1.24 0.09 -1.12
CA SER A 34 -2.18 -0.87 -0.55
C SER A 34 -2.22 -0.71 0.97
N PHE A 35 -3.19 -1.36 1.59
CA PHE A 35 -3.35 -1.35 3.04
C PHE A 35 -3.77 -2.72 3.52
N ALA A 36 -3.27 -3.09 4.68
CA ALA A 36 -3.54 -4.36 5.35
C ALA A 36 -3.92 -4.11 6.81
N PRO A 37 -4.54 -5.07 7.50
CA PRO A 37 -4.54 -5.06 8.96
C PRO A 37 -3.11 -5.01 9.50
N GLN A 38 -2.90 -4.32 10.63
CA GLN A 38 -1.58 -4.24 11.25
C GLN A 38 -1.18 -5.56 11.92
N THR A 39 -2.15 -6.25 12.50
CA THR A 39 -1.96 -7.56 13.15
C THR A 39 -3.13 -8.47 12.83
N LEU A 40 -2.87 -9.77 12.74
CA LEU A 40 -3.90 -10.80 12.64
C LEU A 40 -3.93 -11.63 13.92
N VAL A 41 -5.09 -11.69 14.58
CA VAL A 41 -5.34 -12.53 15.75
C VAL A 41 -6.53 -13.41 15.42
N ALA A 42 -6.34 -14.73 15.38
CA ALA A 42 -7.41 -15.71 15.17
C ALA A 42 -8.34 -15.39 13.96
N ARG A 43 -7.75 -14.92 12.84
CA ARG A 43 -8.45 -14.50 11.59
C ARG A 43 -9.18 -13.15 11.65
N ALA A 44 -9.13 -12.46 12.78
CA ALA A 44 -9.53 -11.06 12.90
C ALA A 44 -8.32 -10.14 12.69
N GLY A 45 -8.51 -9.07 11.92
CA GLY A 45 -7.53 -8.00 11.76
C GLY A 45 -7.66 -6.92 12.84
N TRP A 46 -6.53 -6.48 13.41
CA TRP A 46 -6.46 -5.34 14.32
C TRP A 46 -5.56 -4.25 13.75
N GLY A 47 -6.02 -2.99 13.86
CA GLY A 47 -5.35 -1.84 13.27
C GLY A 47 -5.29 -1.90 11.73
N ALA A 48 -4.65 -0.90 11.13
CA ALA A 48 -4.38 -0.89 9.70
C ALA A 48 -3.02 -0.26 9.43
N SER A 49 -2.33 -0.82 8.44
CA SER A 49 -1.02 -0.36 8.00
C SER A 49 -0.99 -0.19 6.50
N VAL A 50 -0.30 0.83 6.03
CA VAL A 50 -0.08 1.13 4.61
C VAL A 50 1.17 0.41 4.10
N ASN A 51 1.08 -0.13 2.89
CA ASN A 51 2.22 -0.57 2.12
C ASN A 51 2.31 0.29 0.86
N VAL A 52 3.53 0.68 0.51
CA VAL A 52 3.79 1.51 -0.68
C VAL A 52 4.94 0.92 -1.46
N LEU A 53 4.74 0.71 -2.75
CA LEU A 53 5.78 0.31 -3.68
C LEU A 53 5.95 1.41 -4.73
N ILE A 54 7.13 2.03 -4.77
CA ILE A 54 7.52 2.93 -5.85
C ILE A 54 8.32 2.11 -6.85
N VAL A 55 7.81 1.98 -8.07
CA VAL A 55 8.45 1.22 -9.15
C VAL A 55 9.23 2.19 -10.02
N GLN A 56 10.54 1.98 -10.14
CA GLN A 56 11.40 2.73 -11.05
C GLN A 56 12.04 1.82 -12.11
N ASP A 57 12.79 2.43 -13.01
CA ASP A 57 13.46 1.73 -14.11
C ASP A 57 14.51 0.70 -13.66
N GLU A 58 15.26 0.95 -12.60
CA GLU A 58 16.32 0.02 -12.16
C GLU A 58 16.07 -0.58 -10.77
N ASN A 59 15.38 0.19 -9.91
CA ASN A 59 15.12 -0.17 -8.53
C ASN A 59 13.63 0.00 -8.23
N SER A 60 13.14 -0.71 -7.21
CA SER A 60 11.85 -0.40 -6.60
C SER A 60 12.03 -0.18 -5.12
N TYR A 61 11.29 0.78 -4.57
CA TYR A 61 11.34 1.11 -3.15
C TYR A 61 10.08 0.64 -2.46
N LEU A 62 10.24 -0.07 -1.36
CA LEU A 62 9.15 -0.71 -0.64
C LEU A 62 9.08 -0.17 0.79
N LEU A 63 7.91 0.38 1.15
CA LEU A 63 7.51 0.57 2.53
C LEU A 63 6.46 -0.49 2.88
N ARG A 64 6.67 -1.20 3.98
CA ARG A 64 5.69 -2.12 4.57
C ARG A 64 5.30 -1.67 5.95
N GLY A 65 4.04 -1.87 6.31
CA GLY A 65 3.60 -1.67 7.69
C GLY A 65 3.63 -0.21 8.16
N GLY A 66 3.58 0.76 7.24
CA GLY A 66 3.51 2.18 7.61
C GLY A 66 2.21 2.51 8.35
N ARG A 67 2.18 3.58 9.14
CA ARG A 67 0.94 3.99 9.82
C ARG A 67 -0.09 4.47 8.80
N LEU A 68 -1.36 4.13 9.00
CA LEU A 68 -2.45 4.55 8.11
C LEU A 68 -2.56 6.09 7.99
N SER A 69 -2.15 6.85 9.02
CA SER A 69 -2.05 8.32 8.99
C SER A 69 -1.24 8.84 7.81
N MET A 70 -0.19 8.12 7.40
CA MET A 70 0.66 8.48 6.27
C MET A 70 -0.12 8.46 4.95
N LEU A 71 -1.12 7.58 4.82
CA LEU A 71 -1.93 7.45 3.60
C LEU A 71 -2.61 8.78 3.26
N ARG A 72 -3.10 9.50 4.28
CA ARG A 72 -3.73 10.82 4.12
C ARG A 72 -2.72 11.86 3.61
N GLU A 73 -1.56 11.95 4.24
CA GLU A 73 -0.50 12.91 3.86
C GLU A 73 0.06 12.63 2.47
N MET A 74 0.13 11.36 2.07
CA MET A 74 0.66 10.95 0.76
C MET A 74 -0.34 11.10 -0.37
N SER A 75 -1.64 11.02 -0.08
CA SER A 75 -2.67 10.93 -1.12
C SER A 75 -2.69 12.12 -2.08
N ASP A 76 -2.52 13.33 -1.56
CA ASP A 76 -2.46 14.56 -2.37
C ASP A 76 -1.14 14.67 -3.12
N MET A 77 -0.04 14.37 -2.43
CA MET A 77 1.29 14.37 -3.02
C MET A 77 1.40 13.44 -4.23
N LEU A 78 0.85 12.23 -4.15
CA LEU A 78 0.94 11.24 -5.24
C LEU A 78 0.24 11.75 -6.51
N LEU A 79 -0.86 12.49 -6.38
CA LEU A 79 -1.53 13.13 -7.52
C LEU A 79 -0.71 14.30 -8.07
N GLU A 80 -0.14 15.13 -7.19
CA GLU A 80 0.64 16.30 -7.58
C GLU A 80 1.94 15.95 -8.32
N THR A 81 2.50 14.76 -8.10
CA THR A 81 3.72 14.32 -8.80
C THR A 81 3.54 14.19 -10.33
N GLY A 82 2.29 14.07 -10.81
CA GLY A 82 2.00 13.79 -12.22
C GLY A 82 2.44 12.41 -12.70
N ARG A 83 2.94 11.54 -11.80
CA ARG A 83 3.30 10.15 -12.10
C ARG A 83 2.10 9.23 -11.87
N PRO A 84 1.99 8.11 -12.60
CA PRO A 84 0.94 7.14 -12.36
C PRO A 84 0.99 6.61 -10.93
N ALA A 85 -0.05 6.84 -10.16
CA ALA A 85 -0.24 6.24 -8.86
C ALA A 85 -1.43 5.29 -8.90
N PHE A 86 -1.32 4.16 -8.22
CA PHE A 86 -2.30 3.09 -8.20
C PHE A 86 -2.66 2.79 -6.76
N PHE A 87 -3.95 2.64 -6.49
CA PHE A 87 -4.49 2.29 -5.19
C PHE A 87 -5.20 0.95 -5.27
N VAL A 88 -4.90 0.05 -4.34
CA VAL A 88 -5.61 -1.22 -4.18
C VAL A 88 -6.74 -0.99 -3.18
N PRO A 89 -8.02 -0.96 -3.60
CA PRO A 89 -9.14 -0.56 -2.74
C PRO A 89 -9.60 -1.63 -1.75
N ARG A 90 -9.11 -2.87 -1.91
CA ARG A 90 -9.40 -3.97 -1.01
C ARG A 90 -8.25 -4.16 -0.04
N ARG A 91 -8.57 -4.50 1.20
CA ARG A 91 -7.57 -4.89 2.20
C ARG A 91 -6.75 -6.06 1.69
N THR A 92 -5.45 -5.94 1.83
CA THR A 92 -4.52 -7.05 1.60
C THR A 92 -4.27 -7.78 2.92
N ILE A 93 -3.50 -8.87 2.82
CA ILE A 93 -2.87 -9.50 3.98
C ILE A 93 -1.68 -8.63 4.47
N PRO A 94 -1.29 -8.75 5.76
CA PRO A 94 -0.07 -8.13 6.26
C PRO A 94 1.15 -8.68 5.54
N LEU A 95 2.10 -7.80 5.20
CA LEU A 95 3.30 -8.16 4.44
C LEU A 95 4.57 -8.15 5.28
N ASN A 96 4.47 -7.91 6.59
CA ASN A 96 5.60 -7.62 7.48
C ASN A 96 6.61 -8.77 7.54
N GLU A 97 6.15 -10.00 7.41
CA GLU A 97 6.97 -11.22 7.50
C GLU A 97 7.43 -11.76 6.13
N TRP A 98 6.97 -11.15 5.04
CA TRP A 98 7.30 -11.62 3.69
C TRP A 98 8.73 -11.24 3.30
N ALA A 99 9.33 -11.94 2.34
CA ALA A 99 10.53 -11.42 1.69
C ALA A 99 10.18 -10.15 0.89
N ALA A 100 11.09 -9.17 0.84
CA ALA A 100 10.82 -7.89 0.16
C ALA A 100 10.48 -8.09 -1.33
N GLU A 101 11.19 -9.00 -2.01
CA GLU A 101 10.89 -9.37 -3.40
C GLU A 101 9.49 -9.97 -3.56
N GLU A 102 9.08 -10.84 -2.65
CA GLU A 102 7.78 -11.52 -2.70
C GLU A 102 6.64 -10.54 -2.43
N ALA A 103 6.81 -9.67 -1.43
CA ALA A 103 5.88 -8.58 -1.14
C ALA A 103 5.71 -7.65 -2.36
N ALA A 104 6.82 -7.25 -3.00
CA ALA A 104 6.76 -6.42 -4.19
C ALA A 104 6.04 -7.11 -5.36
N ARG A 105 6.36 -8.39 -5.64
CA ARG A 105 5.65 -9.17 -6.68
C ARG A 105 4.16 -9.28 -6.39
N PHE A 106 3.81 -9.53 -5.13
CA PHE A 106 2.41 -9.59 -4.70
C PHE A 106 1.70 -8.27 -4.98
N LEU A 107 2.28 -7.14 -4.57
CA LEU A 107 1.69 -5.80 -4.80
C LEU A 107 1.49 -5.50 -6.29
N ILE A 108 2.43 -5.91 -7.15
CA ILE A 108 2.32 -5.74 -8.61
C ILE A 108 1.20 -6.62 -9.19
N ALA A 109 0.97 -7.80 -8.63
CA ALA A 109 -0.05 -8.74 -9.10
C ALA A 109 -1.48 -8.39 -8.63
N LEU A 110 -1.63 -7.48 -7.67
CA LEU A 110 -2.95 -7.04 -7.20
C LEU A 110 -3.66 -6.22 -8.27
N PRO A 111 -4.99 -6.38 -8.44
CA PRO A 111 -5.77 -5.55 -9.36
C PRO A 111 -5.84 -4.11 -8.83
N PRO A 112 -5.09 -3.16 -9.40
CA PRO A 112 -5.06 -1.80 -8.91
C PRO A 112 -6.16 -0.96 -9.54
N VAL A 113 -6.46 0.17 -8.92
CA VAL A 113 -7.25 1.26 -9.51
C VAL A 113 -6.33 2.46 -9.68
N LEU A 114 -6.37 3.14 -10.83
CA LEU A 114 -5.61 4.38 -11.03
C LEU A 114 -6.07 5.43 -10.01
N LEU A 115 -5.10 6.06 -9.34
CA LEU A 115 -5.35 7.19 -8.46
C LEU A 115 -5.61 8.42 -9.31
N ALA A 116 -6.82 8.94 -9.20
CA ALA A 116 -7.35 10.12 -9.85
C ALA A 116 -8.23 10.86 -8.83
N SER A 117 -8.65 12.08 -9.14
CA SER A 117 -9.40 12.93 -8.21
C SER A 117 -10.66 12.26 -7.64
N ASP A 118 -11.34 11.43 -8.43
CA ASP A 118 -12.53 10.66 -8.04
C ASP A 118 -12.20 9.44 -7.16
N THR A 119 -11.08 8.75 -7.43
CA THR A 119 -10.64 7.59 -6.63
C THR A 119 -9.88 7.98 -5.37
N LEU A 120 -9.38 9.22 -5.30
CA LEU A 120 -8.77 9.82 -4.11
C LEU A 120 -9.74 9.85 -2.93
N VAL A 121 -11.01 10.18 -3.19
CA VAL A 121 -12.06 10.18 -2.15
C VAL A 121 -12.17 8.80 -1.52
N ARG A 122 -12.22 7.75 -2.36
CA ARG A 122 -12.30 6.36 -1.89
C ARG A 122 -11.06 5.93 -1.09
N MET A 123 -9.87 6.38 -1.50
CA MET A 123 -8.63 6.15 -0.76
C MET A 123 -8.64 6.86 0.61
N ARG A 124 -9.16 8.10 0.66
CA ARG A 124 -9.31 8.87 1.90
C ARG A 124 -10.34 8.28 2.84
N ASP A 125 -11.44 7.74 2.32
CA ASP A 125 -12.46 7.04 3.12
C ASP A 125 -11.88 5.81 3.80
N VAL A 126 -11.04 5.05 3.08
CA VAL A 126 -10.27 3.94 3.66
C VAL A 126 -9.24 4.41 4.69
N ALA A 127 -8.66 5.60 4.50
CA ALA A 127 -7.66 6.18 5.40
C ALA A 127 -8.26 6.74 6.69
N GLN A 128 -9.60 6.82 6.81
CA GLN A 128 -10.23 7.31 8.03
C GLN A 128 -9.86 6.41 9.22
N PRO A 129 -9.57 6.98 10.40
CA PRO A 129 -9.20 6.20 11.57
C PRO A 129 -10.35 5.28 11.99
N MET A 130 -10.23 4.01 11.63
CA MET A 130 -11.19 2.99 12.02
C MET A 130 -11.07 2.74 13.52
N HIS A 131 -12.01 3.28 14.28
CA HIS A 131 -12.10 3.00 15.70
C HIS A 131 -12.57 1.55 15.89
N GLY A 132 -11.69 0.67 16.38
CA GLY A 132 -12.07 -0.59 17.02
C GLY A 132 -12.77 -1.64 16.16
N GLU A 133 -12.86 -1.48 14.85
CA GLU A 133 -13.55 -2.48 14.01
C GLU A 133 -12.70 -3.73 13.81
N MET A 134 -13.15 -4.80 14.48
CA MET A 134 -12.73 -6.17 14.21
C MET A 134 -13.23 -6.57 12.82
N ILE A 135 -12.31 -6.89 11.92
CA ILE A 135 -12.69 -7.29 10.56
C ILE A 135 -12.22 -8.71 10.32
N ASP A 136 -13.21 -9.58 10.11
CA ASP A 136 -13.01 -10.96 9.68
C ASP A 136 -12.41 -10.95 8.28
N LEU A 137 -11.16 -11.39 8.17
CA LEU A 137 -10.57 -11.66 6.87
C LEU A 137 -11.14 -12.98 6.35
N ILE A 138 -12.16 -12.88 5.50
CA ILE A 138 -12.76 -14.07 4.88
C ILE A 138 -11.71 -14.80 4.01
N SER A 139 -11.66 -16.12 4.24
CA SER A 139 -10.79 -17.17 3.72
C SER A 139 -10.38 -17.07 2.23
N PRO A 140 -9.13 -17.40 1.87
CA PRO A 140 -8.71 -17.45 0.48
C PRO A 140 -9.34 -18.68 -0.24
N VAL A 141 -9.87 -18.45 -1.44
CA VAL A 141 -10.02 -19.45 -2.53
C VAL A 141 -10.94 -20.65 -2.25
N GLN A 142 -12.27 -20.45 -2.12
CA GLN A 142 -13.27 -21.49 -2.48
C GLN A 142 -14.58 -20.85 -2.98
N GLN A 143 -14.61 -20.44 -4.26
CA GLN A 143 -15.84 -20.36 -5.06
C GLN A 143 -15.64 -21.06 -6.41
N ARG A 144 -15.01 -22.24 -6.35
CA ARG A 144 -15.19 -23.32 -7.32
C ARG A 144 -15.56 -24.58 -6.56
N ALA A 145 -16.79 -24.62 -6.07
CA ALA A 145 -17.57 -25.82 -5.80
C ALA A 145 -18.95 -25.33 -5.33
N LEU A 146 -20.02 -25.88 -5.92
CA LEU A 146 -21.43 -25.60 -5.67
C LEU A 146 -22.03 -24.42 -6.48
N ALA A 147 -22.04 -24.59 -7.79
CA ALA A 147 -23.28 -24.50 -8.56
C ALA A 147 -23.39 -25.78 -9.40
#